data_AF-A0A7X9F759-F1
#
_entry.id   AF-A0A7X9F759-F1
#
_cell.length_a   1.000
_cell.length_b   1.000
_cell.length_c   1.000
_cell.angle_alpha   90.00
_cell.angle_beta   90.00
_cell.angle_gamma   90.00
#
_symmetry.space_group_name_H-M   'P 1'
#
loop_
_entity.id
_entity.type
_entity.pdbx_description
1 polymer ?
#
loop_
_entity_poly.entity_id
_entity_poly.type
_entity_poly.pdbx_seq_one_letter_code
_entity_poly.pdbx_strand_id
1 'polypeptide(L)'
;MLIYKIIDIFFVVFHTILVIFNLSGWIWKKTRKLNLITLALTGASWLFFGMIVGIPGYCPLTDWHFRILQKLGKTDLPESYIKYLADLITGLNFNAVTIDSLTLYLFLGSLFVSLALNVRDLPKRMTGANN
;
A
#
# COMPACT_ATOMS: atom_id res chain seq x y z
N MET A 1 -12.61 22.71 10.95
CA MET A 1 -12.69 22.35 9.51
C MET A 1 -11.33 22.34 8.81
N LEU A 2 -10.45 23.32 9.02
CA LEU A 2 -9.12 23.36 8.38
C LEU A 2 -8.24 22.14 8.71
N ILE A 3 -8.24 21.70 9.98
CA ILE A 3 -7.42 20.58 10.44
C ILE A 3 -7.75 19.26 9.71
N TYR A 4 -9.03 18.99 9.47
CA TYR A 4 -9.45 17.78 8.76
C TYR A 4 -9.04 17.80 7.29
N LYS A 5 -9.06 18.97 6.64
CA LYS A 5 -8.56 19.12 5.26
C LYS A 5 -7.04 18.90 5.17
N ILE A 6 -6.29 19.39 6.16
CA ILE A 6 -4.84 19.15 6.22
C ILE A 6 -4.58 17.65 6.36
N ILE A 7 -5.34 16.97 7.22
CA ILE A 7 -5.19 15.53 7.43
C ILE A 7 -5.59 14.73 6.18
N ASP A 8 -6.65 15.12 5.47
CA ASP A 8 -7.06 14.54 4.18
C ASP A 8 -5.93 14.64 3.14
N ILE A 9 -5.39 15.85 2.93
CA ILE A 9 -4.26 16.06 2.02
C ILE A 9 -3.05 15.24 2.45
N PHE A 10 -2.73 15.21 3.74
CA PHE A 10 -1.64 14.40 4.26
C PHE A 10 -1.83 12.91 3.93
N PHE A 11 -3.03 12.35 4.17
CA PHE A 11 -3.29 10.95 3.86
C PHE A 11 -3.23 10.65 2.37
N VAL A 12 -3.79 11.52 1.53
CA VAL A 12 -3.73 11.38 0.06
C VAL A 12 -2.29 11.39 -0.43
N VAL A 13 -1.49 12.37 0.00
CA VAL A 13 -0.08 12.49 -0.39
C VAL A 13 0.74 11.32 0.16
N PHE A 14 0.56 10.98 1.43
CA PHE A 14 1.26 9.87 2.08
C PHE A 14 0.99 8.54 1.37
N HIS A 15 -0.27 8.20 1.10
CA HIS A 15 -0.60 6.96 0.41
C HIS A 15 -0.10 6.95 -1.04
N THR A 16 -0.19 8.07 -1.75
CA THR A 16 0.33 8.17 -3.13
C THR A 16 1.83 7.91 -3.15
N ILE A 17 2.59 8.54 -2.26
CA ILE A 17 4.03 8.31 -2.11
C ILE A 17 4.31 6.86 -1.72
N LEU A 18 3.54 6.29 -0.79
CA LEU A 18 3.70 4.90 -0.37
C LEU A 18 3.47 3.91 -1.52
N VAL A 19 2.46 4.14 -2.36
CA VAL A 19 2.18 3.30 -3.54
C VAL A 19 3.33 3.41 -4.55
N ILE A 20 3.75 4.63 -4.89
CA ILE A 20 4.88 4.84 -5.82
C ILE A 20 6.15 4.21 -5.25
N PHE A 21 6.42 4.38 -3.96
CA PHE A 21 7.57 3.80 -3.28
C PHE A 21 7.49 2.28 -3.30
N ASN A 22 6.35 1.66 -3.00
CA ASN A 22 6.19 0.22 -3.09
C ASN A 22 6.38 -0.30 -4.53
N LEU A 23 5.99 0.47 -5.56
CA LEU A 23 6.13 0.07 -6.97
C LEU A 23 7.54 0.28 -7.55
N SER A 24 8.34 1.20 -7.01
CA SER A 24 9.64 1.59 -7.56
C SER A 24 10.82 1.43 -6.59
N GLY A 25 10.55 1.23 -5.31
CA GLY A 25 11.53 1.19 -4.23
C GLY A 25 12.49 0.00 -4.28
N TRP A 26 12.15 -1.03 -5.06
CA TRP A 26 13.02 -2.17 -5.35
C TRP A 26 14.18 -1.85 -6.32
N ILE A 27 14.07 -0.75 -7.09
CA ILE A 27 15.07 -0.35 -8.08
C ILE A 27 16.42 -0.05 -7.41
N TRP A 28 16.42 0.75 -6.33
CA TRP A 28 17.65 1.15 -5.62
C TRP A 28 18.09 0.11 -4.58
N LYS A 29 19.35 -0.34 -4.65
CA LYS A 29 19.92 -1.30 -3.69
C LYS A 29 19.79 -0.87 -2.22
N LYS A 30 19.95 0.43 -1.93
CA LYS A 30 19.83 0.97 -0.56
C LYS A 30 18.39 0.92 -0.04
N THR A 31 17.39 1.07 -0.91
CA THR A 31 15.96 1.10 -0.53
C THR A 31 15.30 -0.27 -0.60
N ARG A 32 15.93 -1.31 -1.18
CA ARG A 32 15.38 -2.68 -1.26
C ARG A 32 14.87 -3.23 0.07
N LYS A 33 15.65 -3.09 1.15
CA LYS A 33 15.23 -3.53 2.48
C LYS A 33 14.04 -2.72 3.01
N LEU A 34 14.07 -1.41 2.84
CA LEU A 34 12.97 -0.52 3.22
C LEU A 34 11.69 -0.83 2.44
N ASN A 35 11.80 -1.04 1.12
CA ASN A 35 10.71 -1.44 0.24
C ASN A 35 10.11 -2.78 0.67
N LEU A 36 10.94 -3.76 1.04
CA LEU A 36 10.45 -5.03 1.55
C LEU A 36 9.72 -4.85 2.89
N ILE A 37 10.23 -4.01 3.80
CA ILE A 37 9.58 -3.70 5.08
C ILE A 37 8.22 -3.01 4.83
N THR A 38 8.15 -2.02 3.95
CA THR A 38 6.89 -1.32 3.65
C THR A 38 5.89 -2.24 2.98
N LEU A 39 6.31 -3.08 2.03
CA LEU A 39 5.46 -4.11 1.42
C LEU A 39 5.00 -5.12 2.47
N ALA A 40 5.88 -5.59 3.36
CA ALA A 40 5.52 -6.51 4.43
C ALA A 40 4.53 -5.89 5.42
N LEU A 41 4.71 -4.62 5.82
CA LEU A 41 3.77 -3.90 6.69
C LEU A 41 2.42 -3.68 6.01
N THR A 42 2.42 -3.39 4.70
CA THR A 42 1.20 -3.22 3.90
C THR A 42 0.46 -4.55 3.78
N GLY A 43 1.18 -5.61 3.40
CA GLY A 43 0.63 -6.96 3.28
C GLY A 43 0.19 -7.54 4.62
N ALA A 44 0.94 -7.28 5.69
CA ALA A 44 0.54 -7.64 7.05
C ALA A 44 -0.73 -6.88 7.44
N SER A 45 -0.86 -5.59 7.09
CA SER A 45 -2.09 -4.86 7.36
C SER A 45 -3.27 -5.50 6.64
N TRP A 46 -3.09 -5.81 5.35
CA TRP A 46 -4.11 -6.44 4.51
C TRP A 46 -4.50 -7.86 4.94
N LEU A 47 -3.54 -8.68 5.35
CA LEU A 47 -3.76 -10.08 5.72
C LEU A 47 -4.17 -10.22 7.20
N PHE A 48 -3.46 -9.55 8.11
CA PHE A 48 -3.69 -9.65 9.54
C PHE A 48 -5.01 -8.98 9.92
N PHE A 49 -5.20 -7.71 9.56
CA PHE A 49 -6.48 -7.05 9.82
C PHE A 49 -7.58 -7.51 8.88
N GLY A 50 -7.26 -7.90 7.64
CA GLY A 50 -8.26 -8.48 6.75
C GLY A 50 -8.82 -9.81 7.27
N MET A 51 -8.00 -10.66 7.90
CA MET A 51 -8.51 -11.86 8.58
C MET A 51 -9.31 -11.53 9.85
N ILE A 52 -8.94 -10.49 10.61
CA ILE A 52 -9.67 -10.09 11.83
C ILE A 52 -11.04 -9.47 11.48
N VAL A 53 -11.09 -8.63 10.45
CA VAL A 53 -12.28 -7.86 10.05
C VAL A 53 -13.10 -8.59 8.99
N GLY A 54 -12.55 -9.63 8.35
CA GLY A 54 -13.17 -10.38 7.27
C GLY A 54 -13.15 -9.70 5.90
N ILE A 55 -12.45 -8.56 5.78
CA ILE A 55 -12.36 -7.78 4.53
C ILE A 55 -10.94 -7.88 3.98
N PRO A 56 -10.70 -8.61 2.88
CA PRO A 56 -9.38 -8.71 2.28
C PRO A 56 -8.89 -7.33 1.84
N GLY A 57 -7.67 -6.96 2.21
CA GLY A 57 -7.11 -5.65 1.84
C GLY A 57 -7.40 -4.52 2.83
N TYR A 58 -7.96 -4.81 4.00
CA TYR A 58 -8.24 -3.79 5.00
C TYR A 58 -6.96 -3.07 5.47
N CYS A 59 -7.01 -1.75 5.52
CA CYS A 59 -5.94 -0.90 6.03
C CYS A 59 -6.49 0.04 7.12
N PRO A 60 -5.95 0.02 8.36
CA PRO A 60 -6.45 0.87 9.44
C PRO A 60 -6.26 2.38 9.15
N LEU A 61 -5.23 2.74 8.37
CA LEU A 61 -5.01 4.13 7.94
C LEU A 61 -6.11 4.61 6.99
N THR A 62 -6.59 3.72 6.12
CA THR A 62 -7.71 3.98 5.21
C THR A 62 -9.01 4.17 5.96
N ASP A 63 -9.34 3.28 6.91
CA ASP A 63 -10.55 3.42 7.72
C ASP A 63 -10.54 4.74 8.50
N TRP A 64 -9.40 5.08 9.09
CA TRP A 64 -9.23 6.36 9.77
C TRP A 64 -9.44 7.54 8.81
N HIS A 65 -8.86 7.48 7.62
CA HIS A 65 -9.02 8.54 6.64
C HIS A 65 -10.49 8.70 6.20
N PHE A 66 -11.21 7.60 5.96
CA PHE A 66 -12.64 7.66 5.65
C PHE A 66 -13.47 8.26 6.79
N ARG A 67 -13.16 7.97 8.05
CA ARG A 67 -13.81 8.64 9.19
C ARG A 67 -13.58 10.15 9.18
N ILE A 68 -12.41 10.61 8.75
CA ILE A 68 -12.10 12.04 8.62
C ILE A 68 -12.89 12.67 7.48
N LEU A 69 -13.00 11.98 6.34
CA LEU A 69 -13.80 12.42 5.19
C LEU A 69 -15.30 12.50 5.54
N GLN A 70 -15.82 11.53 6.29
CA GLN A 70 -17.19 11.59 6.81
C GLN A 70 -17.39 12.81 7.74
N LYS A 71 -16.41 13.10 8.62
CA LYS A 71 -16.43 14.33 9.46
C LYS A 71 -16.34 15.63 8.66
N LEU A 72 -15.80 15.57 7.44
CA LEU A 72 -15.80 16.68 6.47
C LEU A 72 -17.11 16.80 5.69
N GLY A 73 -18.08 15.90 5.90
CA GLY A 73 -19.37 15.90 5.21
C GLY A 73 -19.34 15.22 3.85
N LYS A 74 -18.34 14.39 3.54
CA LYS A 74 -18.30 13.59 2.31
C LYS A 74 -19.19 12.35 2.47
N THR A 75 -20.22 12.25 1.63
CA THR A 75 -21.29 11.24 1.71
C THR A 75 -21.49 10.51 0.38
N ASP A 76 -20.42 9.92 -0.16
CA ASP A 76 -20.45 8.94 -1.27
C ASP A 76 -19.07 8.29 -1.43
N LEU A 77 -18.50 7.82 -0.31
CA LEU A 77 -17.13 7.31 -0.28
C LEU A 77 -17.15 5.85 -0.77
N PRO A 78 -16.33 5.48 -1.78
CA PRO A 78 -16.27 4.10 -2.21
C PRO A 78 -15.65 3.22 -1.13
N GLU A 79 -16.04 1.95 -1.10
CA GLU A 79 -15.47 0.97 -0.15
C GLU A 79 -13.96 0.77 -0.37
N SER A 80 -13.50 0.91 -1.62
CA SER A 80 -12.08 0.85 -1.97
C SER A 80 -11.42 2.22 -1.94
N TYR A 81 -10.38 2.36 -1.11
CA TYR A 81 -9.60 3.58 -1.04
C TYR A 81 -8.70 3.81 -2.25
N ILE A 82 -8.20 2.75 -2.88
CA ILE A 82 -7.42 2.92 -4.10
C ILE A 82 -8.33 3.35 -5.25
N LYS A 83 -9.59 2.90 -5.28
CA LYS A 83 -10.60 3.51 -6.16
C LYS A 83 -10.79 4.99 -5.84
N TYR A 84 -11.02 5.35 -4.57
CA TYR A 84 -11.16 6.76 -4.19
C TYR A 84 -9.98 7.60 -4.69
N LEU A 85 -8.75 7.11 -4.49
CA LEU A 85 -7.54 7.79 -4.91
C LEU A 85 -7.42 7.86 -6.44
N ALA A 86 -7.74 6.77 -7.15
CA ALA A 86 -7.73 6.73 -8.60
C ALA A 86 -8.75 7.69 -9.20
N ASP A 87 -9.99 7.67 -8.69
CA ASP A 87 -11.05 8.57 -9.13
C ASP A 87 -10.69 10.04 -8.84
N LEU A 88 -10.07 10.30 -7.68
CA LEU A 88 -9.62 11.65 -7.29
C LEU A 88 -8.49 12.17 -8.19
N ILE A 89 -7.51 11.32 -8.52
CA ILE A 89 -6.35 11.72 -9.33
C ILE A 89 -6.70 11.84 -10.82
N THR A 90 -7.52 10.93 -11.34
CA THR A 90 -7.85 10.86 -12.78
C THR A 90 -9.12 11.63 -13.15
N GLY A 91 -10.02 11.86 -12.18
CA GLY A 91 -11.36 12.39 -12.43
C GLY A 91 -12.34 11.40 -13.09
N LEU A 92 -11.96 10.11 -13.23
CA LEU A 92 -12.77 9.07 -13.86
C LEU A 92 -13.39 8.15 -12.79
N ASN A 93 -14.59 7.62 -13.03
CA ASN A 93 -15.22 6.66 -12.12
C ASN A 93 -14.84 5.22 -12.51
N PHE A 94 -13.82 4.67 -11.85
CA PHE A 94 -13.36 3.31 -12.14
C PHE A 94 -14.18 2.25 -11.38
N ASN A 95 -14.25 1.04 -11.92
CA ASN A 95 -14.87 -0.07 -11.19
C ASN A 95 -13.97 -0.49 -10.01
N ALA A 96 -14.53 -0.54 -8.79
CA ALA A 96 -13.81 -0.89 -7.57
C ALA A 96 -13.10 -2.24 -7.68
N VAL A 97 -13.80 -3.27 -8.22
CA VAL A 97 -13.28 -4.63 -8.34
C VAL A 97 -12.06 -4.68 -9.25
N THR A 98 -12.07 -3.91 -10.34
CA THR A 98 -10.95 -3.83 -11.28
C THR A 98 -9.73 -3.18 -10.62
N ILE A 99 -9.94 -2.06 -9.92
CA ILE A 99 -8.87 -1.34 -9.23
C ILE A 99 -8.28 -2.18 -8.09
N ASP A 100 -9.12 -2.88 -7.32
CA ASP A 100 -8.68 -3.73 -6.23
C ASP A 100 -7.86 -4.93 -6.75
N SER A 101 -8.35 -5.59 -7.81
CA SER A 101 -7.63 -6.68 -8.46
C SER A 101 -6.28 -6.20 -9.01
N LEU A 102 -6.26 -5.06 -9.70
CA LEU A 102 -5.03 -4.49 -10.25
C LEU A 102 -4.04 -4.14 -9.14
N THR A 103 -4.51 -3.51 -8.06
CA THR A 103 -3.68 -3.15 -6.90
C THR A 103 -3.08 -4.41 -6.28
N LEU A 104 -3.87 -5.47 -6.11
CA LEU A 104 -3.41 -6.75 -5.58
C LEU A 104 -2.32 -7.36 -6.48
N TYR A 105 -2.54 -7.43 -7.79
CA TYR A 105 -1.55 -7.99 -8.72
C TYR A 105 -0.25 -7.19 -8.74
N LEU A 106 -0.35 -5.85 -8.76
CA LEU A 106 0.82 -4.97 -8.71
C LEU A 106 1.58 -5.10 -7.39
N PHE A 107 0.85 -5.20 -6.27
CA PHE A 107 1.43 -5.41 -4.96
C PHE A 107 2.16 -6.75 -4.88
N LEU A 108 1.53 -7.85 -5.31
CA LEU A 108 2.14 -9.18 -5.33
C LEU A 108 3.35 -9.24 -6.26
N GLY A 109 3.26 -8.62 -7.44
CA GLY A 109 4.38 -8.50 -8.37
C GLY A 109 5.57 -7.75 -7.76
N SER A 110 5.31 -6.60 -7.12
CA SER A 110 6.37 -5.85 -6.45
C SER A 110 6.96 -6.60 -5.26
N LEU A 111 6.13 -7.27 -4.46
CA LEU A 111 6.58 -8.12 -3.36
C LEU A 111 7.49 -9.25 -3.85
N PHE A 112 7.10 -9.94 -4.93
CA PHE A 112 7.90 -10.99 -5.52
C PHE A 112 9.25 -10.47 -6.05
N VAL A 113 9.24 -9.36 -6.79
CA VAL A 113 10.47 -8.74 -7.30
C VAL A 113 11.37 -8.27 -6.15
N SER A 114 10.80 -7.63 -5.14
CA SER A 114 11.54 -7.16 -3.96
C SER A 114 12.12 -8.32 -3.15
N LEU A 115 11.39 -9.42 -2.98
CA LEU A 115 11.88 -10.65 -2.35
C LEU A 115 13.02 -11.27 -3.16
N ALA A 116 12.84 -11.46 -4.47
CA ALA A 116 13.84 -12.06 -5.33
C ALA A 116 15.15 -11.25 -5.34
N LEU A 117 15.06 -9.93 -5.40
CA LEU A 117 16.23 -9.05 -5.35
C LEU A 117 16.90 -9.05 -3.97
N ASN A 118 16.13 -9.09 -2.88
CA ASN A 118 16.70 -9.10 -1.53
C ASN A 118 17.31 -10.46 -1.17
N VAL A 119 16.77 -11.57 -1.67
CA VAL A 119 17.35 -12.92 -1.57
C VAL A 119 18.63 -13.02 -2.42
N ARG A 120 18.65 -12.44 -3.62
CA ARG A 120 19.85 -12.39 -4.48
C ARG A 120 20.96 -11.52 -3.92
N ASP A 121 20.60 -10.37 -3.33
CA ASP A 121 21.55 -9.46 -2.69
C ASP A 121 21.96 -9.91 -1.28
N LEU A 122 21.30 -10.94 -0.73
CA LEU A 122 21.74 -11.55 0.53
C LEU A 122 23.15 -12.09 0.29
N PRO A 123 24.16 -11.62 1.03
CA PRO A 123 25.50 -12.17 0.87
C PRO A 123 25.41 -13.69 1.09
N LYS A 124 26.00 -14.48 0.18
CA LYS A 124 26.33 -15.89 0.41
C LYS A 124 27.22 -15.97 1.67
N ARG A 125 26.62 -15.92 2.85
CA ARG A 125 27.31 -16.12 4.12
C ARG A 125 27.22 -17.56 4.60
N MET A 126 26.73 -18.48 3.76
CA MET A 126 26.61 -19.91 4.08
C MET A 126 27.04 -20.83 2.92
N THR A 127 28.17 -20.55 2.29
CA THR A 127 29.07 -21.60 1.78
C THR A 127 30.45 -21.33 2.36
N GLY A 128 30.50 -21.50 3.68
CA GLY A 128 31.66 -21.38 4.56
C GLY A 128 31.41 -22.22 5.81
N ALA A 129 30.83 -23.41 5.64
CA ALA A 129 31.10 -24.55 6.51
C ALA A 129 32.24 -25.28 5.80
N ASN A 130 33.49 -24.89 6.07
CA ASN A 130 34.35 -25.47 7.10
C ASN A 130 34.57 -26.96 6.85
N ASN A 131 35.76 -27.22 6.31
CA ASN A 131 36.54 -28.47 6.25
C ASN A 131 36.23 -29.43 5.10
#